data_AF-A0A9X2BXE2-F1
#
_entry.id   AF-A0A9X2BXE2-F1
#
_cell.length_a   1.000
_cell.length_b   1.000
_cell.length_c   1.000
_cell.angle_alpha   90.00
_cell.angle_beta   90.00
_cell.angle_gamma   90.00
#
_symmetry.space_group_name_H-M   'P 1'
#
loop_
_entity.id
_entity.type
_entity.pdbx_description
1 polymer ?
#
loop_
_entity_poly.entity_id
_entity_poly.type
_entity_poly.pdbx_seq_one_letter_code
_entity_poly.pdbx_strand_id
1 'polypeptide(L)'
;MSSGLVSAPSPSVALPAGGSWLRQLIGPAVLPRRFDLADNMNVLRIVLGLLYVPHILYKLAALGPSMAFFTRAGLVPAPFFLGLSLVVETLAAVGLVSGLYTRWIGLLSAGAMAVAAYATIATKGMGWLWNLGGVEYLALWGLISLLLAADAWRKAEAGR
;
A
#
# COMPACT_ATOMS: atom_id res chain seq x y z
N MET A 1 59.04 14.99 -24.27
CA MET A 1 57.63 15.08 -24.71
C MET A 1 56.77 14.52 -23.59
N SER A 2 56.18 15.41 -22.77
CA SER A 2 55.39 15.04 -21.59
C SER A 2 53.94 14.78 -21.99
N SER A 3 53.43 13.58 -21.73
CA SER A 3 52.07 13.16 -22.04
C SER A 3 51.15 13.57 -20.89
N GLY A 4 50.37 14.65 -21.08
CA GLY A 4 49.37 15.12 -20.13
C GLY A 4 48.10 14.27 -20.20
N LEU A 5 47.87 13.44 -19.17
CA LEU A 5 46.57 12.81 -18.92
C LEU A 5 45.58 13.89 -18.48
N VAL A 6 44.63 14.21 -19.36
CA VAL A 6 43.45 15.03 -19.02
C VAL A 6 42.54 14.18 -18.13
N SER A 7 42.41 14.55 -16.85
CA SER A 7 41.41 13.95 -15.97
C SER A 7 40.01 14.39 -16.41
N ALA A 8 39.12 13.43 -16.62
CA ALA A 8 37.71 13.74 -16.84
C ALA A 8 37.10 14.32 -15.55
N PRO A 9 36.26 15.36 -15.63
CA PRO A 9 35.57 15.88 -14.46
C PRO A 9 34.61 14.82 -13.92
N SER A 10 34.68 14.59 -12.60
CA SER A 10 33.73 13.76 -11.86
C SER A 10 32.30 14.26 -12.09
N PRO A 11 31.28 13.38 -12.22
CA PRO A 11 29.90 13.83 -12.28
C PRO A 11 29.55 14.51 -10.96
N SER A 12 29.44 15.84 -10.99
CA SER A 12 28.89 16.59 -9.88
C SER A 12 27.40 16.25 -9.79
N VAL A 13 27.05 15.42 -8.80
CA VAL A 13 25.65 15.27 -8.38
C VAL A 13 25.21 16.63 -7.87
N ALA A 14 24.58 17.41 -8.74
CA ALA A 14 23.97 18.66 -8.38
C ALA A 14 22.85 18.37 -7.38
N LEU A 15 23.11 18.66 -6.09
CA LEU A 15 22.07 18.61 -5.07
C LEU A 15 21.02 19.68 -5.42
N PRO A 16 19.75 19.31 -5.58
CA PRO A 16 18.72 20.26 -6.01
C PRO A 16 18.57 21.37 -4.96
N ALA A 17 18.47 22.60 -5.46
CA ALA A 17 18.30 23.82 -4.67
C ALA A 17 17.20 23.66 -3.59
N GLY A 18 17.50 24.17 -2.41
CA GLY A 18 16.78 23.90 -1.16
C GLY A 18 15.28 24.13 -1.23
N GLY A 19 14.53 23.19 -0.65
CA GLY A 19 13.07 23.26 -0.42
C GLY A 19 12.23 22.14 -1.04
N SER A 20 12.78 21.33 -1.96
CA SER A 20 11.98 20.48 -2.87
C SER A 20 11.94 18.98 -2.52
N TRP A 21 12.92 18.44 -1.79
CA TRP A 21 13.02 16.98 -1.60
C TRP A 21 11.87 16.38 -0.76
N LEU A 22 11.36 17.11 0.24
CA LEU A 22 10.21 16.66 1.04
C LEU A 22 8.94 16.55 0.20
N ARG A 23 8.67 17.53 -0.68
CA ARG A 23 7.53 17.47 -1.61
C ARG A 23 7.69 16.35 -2.63
N GLN A 24 8.93 16.09 -3.07
CA GLN A 24 9.23 14.97 -3.95
C GLN A 24 9.05 13.63 -3.27
N LEU A 25 9.42 13.50 -2.00
CA LEU A 25 9.24 12.27 -1.21
C LEU A 25 7.76 12.01 -0.93
N ILE A 26 7.06 13.02 -0.38
CA ILE A 26 5.64 12.92 -0.02
C ILE A 26 4.78 12.69 -1.26
N GLY A 27 5.08 13.42 -2.35
CA GLY A 27 4.30 13.39 -3.58
C GLY A 27 3.06 14.24 -3.53
N PRO A 28 2.25 14.22 -4.60
CA PRO A 28 0.99 14.94 -4.61
C PRO A 28 0.02 14.31 -3.61
N ALA A 29 -0.64 15.15 -2.81
CA ALA A 29 -1.71 14.71 -1.91
C ALA A 29 -2.89 14.10 -2.70
N VAL A 30 -3.14 14.60 -3.91
CA VAL A 30 -4.20 14.14 -4.81
C VAL A 30 -3.56 13.71 -6.13
N LEU A 31 -3.80 12.48 -6.55
CA LEU A 31 -3.26 11.99 -7.82
C LEU A 31 -3.88 12.76 -9.02
N PRO A 32 -3.07 13.25 -9.98
CA PRO A 32 -3.59 13.86 -11.21
C PRO A 32 -4.43 12.87 -12.02
N ARG A 33 -5.52 13.33 -12.64
CA ARG A 33 -6.45 12.49 -13.44
C ARG A 33 -6.88 11.20 -12.75
N ARG A 34 -7.03 11.20 -11.42
CA ARG A 34 -7.30 9.99 -10.61
C ARG A 34 -8.53 9.17 -11.02
N PHE A 35 -9.51 9.76 -11.71
CA PHE A 35 -10.70 9.06 -12.18
C PHE A 35 -10.73 8.84 -13.70
N ASP A 36 -9.60 9.07 -14.38
CA ASP A 36 -9.45 8.70 -15.78
C ASP A 36 -9.37 7.17 -15.88
N LEU A 37 -10.47 6.55 -16.31
CA LEU A 37 -10.62 5.10 -16.42
C LEU A 37 -9.88 4.52 -17.64
N ALA A 38 -9.36 5.35 -18.54
CA ALA A 38 -8.46 4.89 -19.59
C ALA A 38 -7.06 4.53 -19.06
N ASP A 39 -6.72 5.00 -17.86
CA ASP A 39 -5.54 4.57 -17.12
C ASP A 39 -5.87 3.33 -16.29
N ASN A 40 -5.42 2.16 -16.75
CA ASN A 40 -5.67 0.87 -16.08
C ASN A 40 -5.19 0.85 -14.62
N MET A 41 -4.18 1.65 -14.26
CA MET A 41 -3.73 1.73 -12.87
C MET A 41 -4.74 2.46 -11.99
N ASN A 42 -5.51 3.42 -12.52
CA ASN A 42 -6.61 4.04 -11.78
C ASN A 42 -7.74 3.04 -11.54
N VAL A 43 -8.05 2.19 -12.53
CA VAL A 43 -9.08 1.15 -12.39
C VAL A 43 -8.68 0.17 -11.29
N LEU A 44 -7.44 -0.34 -11.32
CA LEU A 44 -6.92 -1.23 -10.28
C LEU A 44 -6.94 -0.56 -8.90
N ARG A 45 -6.49 0.70 -8.81
CA ARG A 45 -6.51 1.48 -7.56
C ARG A 45 -7.92 1.53 -6.96
N ILE A 46 -8.91 1.89 -7.76
CA ILE A 46 -10.30 2.03 -7.31
C ILE A 46 -10.87 0.68 -6.89
N VAL A 47 -10.70 -0.36 -7.70
CA VAL A 47 -11.21 -1.71 -7.39
C VAL A 47 -10.58 -2.23 -6.10
N LEU A 48 -9.26 -2.15 -5.94
CA LEU A 48 -8.58 -2.55 -4.69
C LEU A 48 -9.10 -1.77 -3.48
N GLY A 49 -9.35 -0.47 -3.62
CA GLY A 49 -9.96 0.32 -2.55
C GLY A 49 -11.36 -0.17 -2.18
N LEU A 50 -12.19 -0.49 -3.17
CA LEU A 50 -13.54 -1.02 -2.95
C LEU A 50 -13.54 -2.40 -2.28
N LEU A 51 -12.54 -3.24 -2.53
CA LEU A 51 -12.43 -4.55 -1.89
C LEU A 51 -12.32 -4.46 -0.36
N TYR A 52 -11.84 -3.36 0.21
CA TYR A 52 -11.84 -3.17 1.67
C TYR A 52 -13.24 -2.99 2.28
N VAL A 53 -14.21 -2.50 1.51
CA VAL A 53 -15.57 -2.21 2.02
C VAL A 53 -16.24 -3.44 2.66
N PRO A 54 -16.34 -4.62 2.01
CA PRO A 54 -16.91 -5.81 2.66
C PRO A 54 -16.13 -6.24 3.91
N HIS A 55 -14.81 -6.03 3.97
CA HIS A 55 -14.01 -6.37 5.15
C HIS A 55 -14.30 -5.44 6.34
N ILE A 56 -14.50 -4.15 6.09
CA ILE A 56 -14.91 -3.17 7.10
C ILE A 56 -16.32 -3.50 7.60
N LEU A 57 -17.27 -3.68 6.67
CA LEU A 57 -18.66 -3.98 7.00
C LEU A 57 -18.79 -5.28 7.82
N TYR A 58 -18.06 -6.33 7.44
CA TYR A 58 -18.05 -7.58 8.19
C TYR A 58 -17.56 -7.38 9.62
N LYS A 59 -16.46 -6.64 9.82
CA LYS A 59 -15.91 -6.39 11.16
C LYS A 59 -16.88 -5.62 12.05
N LEU A 60 -17.58 -4.62 11.49
CA LEU A 60 -18.58 -3.84 12.22
C LEU A 60 -19.84 -4.65 12.54
N ALA A 61 -20.30 -5.48 11.60
CA ALA A 61 -21.48 -6.33 11.79
C ALA A 61 -21.23 -7.54 12.70
N ALA A 62 -19.99 -8.03 12.75
CA ALA A 62 -19.61 -9.25 13.46
C ALA A 62 -18.44 -8.99 14.43
N LEU A 63 -18.63 -8.05 15.37
CA LEU A 63 -17.60 -7.68 16.36
C LEU A 63 -17.11 -8.87 17.19
N GLY A 64 -18.01 -9.72 17.69
CA GLY A 64 -17.67 -10.90 18.48
C GLY A 64 -16.75 -11.88 17.75
N PRO A 65 -17.15 -12.40 16.57
CA PRO A 65 -16.29 -13.23 15.73
C PRO A 65 -14.97 -12.56 15.33
N SER A 66 -14.99 -11.26 15.05
CA SER A 66 -13.79 -10.51 14.69
C SER A 66 -12.80 -10.44 15.85
N MET A 67 -13.26 -10.12 17.07
CA MET A 67 -12.43 -10.13 18.27
C MET A 67 -11.84 -11.52 18.52
N ALA A 68 -12.65 -12.58 18.39
CA ALA A 68 -12.17 -13.95 18.55
C ALA A 68 -11.08 -14.32 17.53
N PHE A 69 -11.20 -13.85 16.28
CA PHE A 69 -10.16 -14.03 15.25
C PHE A 69 -8.85 -13.35 15.66
N PHE A 70 -8.88 -12.08 16.10
CA PHE A 70 -7.68 -11.37 16.55
C PHE A 70 -7.03 -12.05 17.77
N THR A 71 -7.81 -12.50 18.75
CA THR A 71 -7.29 -13.27 19.89
C THR A 71 -6.60 -14.55 19.43
N ARG A 72 -7.20 -15.33 18.53
CA ARG A 72 -6.60 -16.57 18.00
C ARG A 72 -5.32 -16.31 17.20
N ALA A 73 -5.24 -15.16 16.54
CA ALA A 73 -4.02 -14.73 15.83
C ALA A 73 -2.89 -14.26 16.77
N GLY A 74 -3.11 -14.29 18.09
CA GLY A 74 -2.15 -13.78 19.09
C GLY A 74 -2.10 -12.26 19.19
N LEU A 75 -3.02 -11.55 18.53
CA LEU A 75 -3.08 -10.08 18.51
C LEU A 75 -3.90 -9.58 19.70
N VAL A 76 -3.25 -9.54 20.87
CA VAL A 76 -3.84 -9.16 22.15
C VAL A 76 -3.27 -7.80 22.60
N PRO A 77 -4.11 -6.82 23.01
CA PRO A 77 -5.56 -6.92 23.23
C PRO A 77 -6.39 -6.82 21.93
N ALA A 78 -7.31 -7.78 21.72
CA ALA A 78 -8.08 -7.89 20.49
C ALA A 78 -8.91 -6.63 20.13
N PRO A 79 -9.53 -5.89 21.07
CA PRO A 79 -10.25 -4.66 20.73
C PRO A 79 -9.35 -3.59 20.09
N PHE A 80 -8.10 -3.48 20.54
CA PHE A 80 -7.13 -2.54 19.96
C PHE A 80 -6.81 -2.89 18.52
N PHE A 81 -6.48 -4.16 18.23
CA PHE A 81 -6.14 -4.60 16.88
C PHE A 81 -7.35 -4.59 15.93
N LEU A 82 -8.54 -4.89 16.44
CA LEU A 82 -9.79 -4.71 15.69
C LEU A 82 -9.98 -3.24 15.29
N GLY A 83 -9.89 -2.32 16.25
CA GLY A 83 -9.97 -0.88 15.99
C GLY A 83 -8.90 -0.39 15.01
N LEU A 84 -7.66 -0.81 15.20
CA LEU A 84 -6.55 -0.49 14.29
C LEU A 84 -6.83 -0.99 12.87
N SER A 85 -7.30 -2.24 12.73
CA SER A 85 -7.64 -2.79 11.42
C SER A 85 -8.74 -2.00 10.73
N LEU A 86 -9.79 -1.59 11.45
CA LEU A 86 -10.87 -0.77 10.90
C LEU A 86 -10.37 0.59 10.42
N VAL A 87 -9.50 1.25 11.20
CA VAL A 87 -8.89 2.53 10.80
C VAL A 87 -8.03 2.35 9.55
N VAL A 88 -7.12 1.37 9.54
CA VAL A 88 -6.22 1.11 8.41
C VAL A 88 -6.99 0.74 7.15
N GLU A 89 -7.98 -0.14 7.25
CA GLU A 89 -8.81 -0.55 6.11
C GLU A 89 -9.65 0.61 5.58
N THR A 90 -10.18 1.46 6.47
CA THR A 90 -10.95 2.65 6.05
C THR A 90 -10.05 3.66 5.35
N LEU A 91 -8.85 3.92 5.87
CA LEU A 91 -7.86 4.79 5.23
C LEU A 91 -7.45 4.23 3.86
N ALA A 92 -7.22 2.92 3.76
CA ALA A 92 -6.90 2.26 2.50
C ALA A 92 -8.07 2.36 1.51
N ALA A 93 -9.31 2.06 1.93
CA ALA A 93 -10.50 2.16 1.10
C ALA A 93 -10.69 3.58 0.56
N VAL A 94 -10.73 4.57 1.45
CA VAL A 94 -10.95 5.97 1.08
C VAL A 94 -9.80 6.47 0.22
N GLY A 95 -8.55 6.25 0.61
CA GLY A 95 -7.37 6.72 -0.12
C GLY A 95 -7.25 6.09 -1.51
N LEU A 96 -7.43 4.77 -1.62
CA LEU A 96 -7.38 4.05 -2.89
C LEU A 96 -8.59 4.29 -3.77
N VAL A 97 -9.78 4.63 -3.26
CA VAL A 97 -10.89 5.01 -4.14
C VAL A 97 -10.71 6.46 -4.61
N SER A 98 -10.45 7.38 -3.69
CA SER A 98 -10.42 8.82 -3.97
C SER A 98 -9.15 9.33 -4.64
N GLY A 99 -8.03 8.60 -4.54
CA GLY A 99 -6.74 8.93 -5.15
C GLY A 99 -5.86 9.80 -4.26
N LEU A 100 -6.07 9.70 -2.94
CA LEU A 100 -5.35 10.47 -1.94
C LEU A 100 -4.08 9.75 -1.50
N TYR A 101 -2.96 10.48 -1.47
CA TYR A 101 -1.65 10.00 -1.02
C TYR A 101 -1.31 8.59 -1.54
N THR A 102 -1.62 8.31 -2.82
CA THR A 102 -1.63 6.94 -3.40
C THR A 102 -0.32 6.18 -3.16
N ARG A 103 0.81 6.87 -3.15
CA ARG A 103 2.14 6.32 -2.80
C ARG A 103 2.14 5.62 -1.44
N TRP A 104 1.72 6.35 -0.42
CA TRP A 104 1.74 5.89 0.97
C TRP A 104 0.56 4.98 1.27
N ILE A 105 -0.60 5.25 0.67
CA ILE A 105 -1.78 4.40 0.83
C ILE A 105 -1.55 3.02 0.18
N GLY A 106 -0.84 2.94 -0.94
CA GLY A 106 -0.41 1.66 -1.51
C GLY A 106 0.48 0.85 -0.55
N LEU A 107 1.47 1.50 0.09
CA LEU A 107 2.31 0.86 1.11
C LEU A 107 1.52 0.46 2.36
N LEU A 108 0.61 1.31 2.83
CA LEU A 108 -0.29 1.02 3.95
C LEU A 108 -1.14 -0.22 3.64
N SER A 109 -1.72 -0.29 2.44
CA SER A 109 -2.52 -1.42 1.98
C SER A 109 -1.68 -2.71 1.91
N ALA A 110 -0.47 -2.64 1.37
CA ALA A 110 0.44 -3.78 1.32
C ALA A 110 0.82 -4.27 2.73
N GLY A 111 1.11 -3.35 3.66
CA GLY A 111 1.37 -3.68 5.06
C GLY A 111 0.16 -4.32 5.74
N ALA A 112 -1.05 -3.82 5.48
CA ALA A 112 -2.29 -4.41 5.99
C ALA A 112 -2.47 -5.85 5.48
N MET A 113 -2.18 -6.11 4.20
CA MET A 113 -2.23 -7.45 3.61
C MET A 113 -1.18 -8.39 4.24
N ALA A 114 0.02 -7.90 4.55
CA ALA A 114 1.04 -8.68 5.23
C ALA A 114 0.59 -9.10 6.65
N VAL A 115 0.01 -8.18 7.42
CA VAL A 115 -0.54 -8.49 8.76
C VAL A 115 -1.73 -9.46 8.65
N ALA A 116 -2.60 -9.28 7.65
CA ALA A 116 -3.71 -10.20 7.41
C ALA A 116 -3.21 -11.61 7.02
N ALA A 117 -2.15 -11.70 6.23
CA ALA A 117 -1.53 -12.98 5.85
C ALA A 117 -0.93 -13.67 7.08
N TYR A 118 -0.20 -12.94 7.91
CA TYR A 118 0.28 -13.43 9.20
C TYR A 118 -0.87 -13.95 10.06
N ALA A 119 -1.91 -13.16 10.27
CA ALA A 119 -3.05 -13.54 11.13
C ALA A 119 -3.78 -14.78 10.58
N THR A 120 -3.88 -14.90 9.26
CA THR A 120 -4.45 -16.09 8.60
C THR A 120 -3.60 -17.32 8.88
N ILE A 121 -2.28 -17.23 8.70
CA ILE A 121 -1.36 -18.34 8.99
C ILE A 121 -1.38 -18.72 10.48
N ALA A 122 -1.39 -17.72 11.37
CA ALA A 122 -1.43 -17.94 12.81
C ALA A 122 -2.73 -18.62 13.28
N THR A 123 -3.84 -18.39 12.59
CA THR A 123 -5.16 -18.94 12.97
C THR A 123 -5.52 -20.24 12.27
N LYS A 124 -5.04 -20.46 11.04
CA LYS A 124 -5.44 -21.57 10.17
C LYS A 124 -4.30 -22.49 9.75
N GLY A 125 -3.06 -22.15 10.10
CA GLY A 125 -1.86 -22.84 9.65
C GLY A 125 -1.35 -22.34 8.30
N MET A 126 -0.20 -22.88 7.89
CA MET A 126 0.42 -22.52 6.61
C MET A 126 -0.38 -23.09 5.45
N GLY A 127 -0.85 -22.22 4.55
CA GLY A 127 -1.59 -22.62 3.36
C GLY A 127 -1.56 -21.54 2.28
N TRP A 128 -1.50 -21.96 1.01
CA TRP A 128 -1.50 -21.03 -0.12
C TRP A 128 -2.93 -20.75 -0.60
N LEU A 129 -3.64 -21.79 -1.05
CA LEU A 129 -4.94 -21.68 -1.71
C LEU A 129 -6.00 -21.07 -0.79
N TRP A 130 -6.65 -20.00 -1.25
CA TRP A 130 -7.60 -19.23 -0.46
C TRP A 130 -8.85 -20.03 -0.06
N ASN A 131 -9.32 -20.94 -0.93
CA ASN A 131 -10.50 -21.77 -0.68
C ASN A 131 -10.25 -22.82 0.41
N LEU A 132 -8.98 -23.12 0.70
CA LEU A 132 -8.53 -23.93 1.82
C LEU A 132 -8.13 -23.07 3.04
N GLY A 133 -8.43 -21.77 3.01
CA GLY A 133 -8.10 -20.83 4.07
C GLY A 133 -6.69 -20.23 4.00
N GLY A 134 -5.99 -20.35 2.87
CA GLY A 134 -4.64 -19.82 2.65
C GLY A 134 -4.56 -18.33 2.30
N VAL A 135 -3.35 -17.87 2.00
CA VAL A 135 -3.00 -16.43 1.85
C VAL A 135 -2.89 -15.91 0.40
N GLU A 136 -3.19 -16.73 -0.60
CA GLU A 136 -3.03 -16.40 -2.03
C GLU A 136 -3.61 -15.02 -2.42
N TYR A 137 -4.87 -14.75 -2.07
CA TYR A 137 -5.49 -13.44 -2.38
C TYR A 137 -4.86 -12.28 -1.62
N LEU A 138 -4.38 -12.51 -0.39
CA LEU A 138 -3.70 -11.48 0.41
C LEU A 138 -2.34 -11.13 -0.22
N ALA A 139 -1.62 -12.15 -0.71
CA ALA A 139 -0.38 -11.97 -1.43
C ALA A 139 -0.58 -11.21 -2.76
N LEU A 140 -1.58 -11.60 -3.54
CA LEU A 140 -1.93 -10.92 -4.79
C LEU A 140 -2.30 -9.45 -4.53
N TRP A 141 -3.21 -9.21 -3.59
CA TRP A 141 -3.64 -7.86 -3.25
C TRP A 141 -2.46 -7.02 -2.76
N GLY A 142 -1.65 -7.54 -1.84
CA GLY A 142 -0.47 -6.87 -1.33
C GLY A 142 0.53 -6.50 -2.44
N LEU A 143 0.78 -7.41 -3.38
CA LEU A 143 1.64 -7.15 -4.53
C LEU A 143 1.09 -6.04 -5.42
N ILE A 144 -0.20 -6.06 -5.76
CA ILE A 144 -0.81 -5.01 -6.58
C ILE A 144 -0.76 -3.66 -5.83
N SER A 145 -0.93 -3.64 -4.51
CA SER A 145 -0.79 -2.43 -3.68
C SER A 145 0.63 -1.86 -3.73
N LEU A 146 1.66 -2.71 -3.77
CA LEU A 146 3.05 -2.28 -3.99
C LEU A 146 3.27 -1.71 -5.39
N LEU A 147 2.67 -2.34 -6.42
CA LEU A 147 2.75 -1.85 -7.80
C LEU A 147 2.04 -0.49 -7.96
N LEU A 148 0.91 -0.29 -7.29
CA LEU A 148 0.20 1.00 -7.23
C LEU A 148 1.05 2.09 -6.59
N ALA A 149 1.69 1.76 -5.46
CA ALA A 149 2.64 2.65 -4.81
C ALA A 149 3.79 3.04 -5.77
N ALA A 150 4.46 2.05 -6.36
CA ALA A 150 5.57 2.26 -7.29
C ALA A 150 5.16 3.08 -8.53
N ASP A 151 3.98 2.82 -9.10
CA ASP A 151 3.43 3.61 -10.22
C ASP A 151 3.16 5.06 -9.84
N ALA A 152 2.64 5.31 -8.63
CA ALA A 152 2.42 6.66 -8.14
C ALA A 152 3.73 7.44 -7.87
N TRP A 153 4.83 6.75 -7.56
CA TRP A 153 6.16 7.36 -7.57
C TRP A 153 6.62 7.66 -9.00
N ARG A 154 6.62 6.67 -9.90
CA ARG A 154 7.03 6.82 -11.31
C ARG A 154 6.30 7.97 -12.03
N LYS A 155 4.98 8.08 -11.90
CA LYS A 155 4.18 9.13 -12.56
C LYS A 155 4.59 10.54 -12.14
N ALA A 156 5.03 10.71 -10.90
CA ALA A 156 5.51 12.00 -10.43
C ALA A 156 6.93 12.30 -10.91
N GLU A 157 7.73 11.26 -11.14
CA GLU A 157 9.07 11.41 -11.70
C GLU A 157 9.03 11.73 -13.20
N ALA A 158 8.07 11.16 -13.94
CA ALA A 158 7.86 11.35 -15.37
C ALA A 158 7.09 12.63 -15.73
N GLY A 159 6.51 13.32 -14.73
CA GLY A 159 6.02 14.69 -14.86
C GLY A 159 7.13 15.74 -14.72
N ARG A 160 8.41 15.32 -14.74
CA ARG A 160 9.60 16.15 -14.96
C ARG A 160 9.92 16.17 -16.44
#